data_AF-A0A9D8BSE3-F1
#
_entry.id   AF-A0A9D8BSE3-F1
#
_cell.length_a   1.000
_cell.length_b   1.000
_cell.length_c   1.000
_cell.angle_alpha   90.00
_cell.angle_beta   90.00
_cell.angle_gamma   90.00
#
_symmetry.space_group_name_H-M   'P 1'
#
loop_
_entity.id
_entity.type
_entity.pdbx_description
1 polymer ?
#
loop_
_entity_poly.entity_id
_entity_poly.type
_entity_poly.pdbx_seq_one_letter_code
_entity_poly.pdbx_strand_id
1 'polypeptide(L)' 'MRLQRREFLGLGAAGALGGMVGTATAETAEKPNVLLILVDNVGYGDVGCYGNKDVKTPN' A
#
# COMPACT_ATOMS: atom_id res chain seq x y z
N MET A 1 32.61 -12.95 38.42
CA MET A 1 31.43 -13.27 37.58
C MET A 1 31.88 -13.51 36.16
N ARG A 2 31.85 -14.77 35.69
CA ARG A 2 32.19 -15.15 34.31
C ARG A 2 31.03 -15.99 33.80
N LEU A 3 30.00 -15.32 33.28
CA LEU A 3 28.84 -16.01 32.71
C LEU A 3 29.30 -16.81 31.48
N GLN A 4 29.00 -18.11 31.50
CA GLN A 4 29.37 -19.04 30.43
C GLN A 4 28.32 -18.99 29.31
N ARG A 5 28.80 -19.04 28.06
CA ARG A 5 28.05 -19.00 26.79
C ARG A 5 26.85 -19.96 26.67
N ARG A 6 26.68 -20.86 27.64
CA ARG A 6 25.65 -21.91 27.68
C ARG A 6 24.31 -21.41 28.23
N GLU A 7 24.30 -20.41 29.12
CA GLU A 7 23.05 -19.82 29.62
C GLU A 7 22.37 -18.93 28.56
N PHE A 8 23.15 -18.34 27.65
CA PHE A 8 22.63 -17.56 26.53
C PHE A 8 21.90 -18.41 25.47
N LEU A 9 22.29 -19.69 25.31
CA LEU A 9 21.61 -20.61 24.39
C LEU A 9 20.31 -21.17 24.97
N GLY A 10 20.21 -21.31 26.30
CA GLY A 10 19.02 -21.86 26.96
C GLY A 10 17.80 -20.94 26.86
N LEU A 11 18.01 -19.62 26.84
CA LEU A 11 16.94 -18.62 26.68
C LEU A 11 16.51 -18.41 25.22
N GLY A 12 17.13 -19.11 24.26
CA GLY A 12 16.74 -19.08 22.85
C GLY A 12 15.61 -20.07 22.50
N ALA A 13 15.34 -21.06 23.36
CA ALA A 13 14.36 -22.11 23.09
C ALA A 13 12.91 -21.70 23.34
N ALA A 14 12.65 -20.53 23.94
CA ALA A 14 11.31 -19.96 24.05
C ALA A 14 10.91 -19.08 22.83
N GLY A 15 11.86 -18.80 21.91
CA GLY A 15 11.61 -17.99 20.72
C GLY A 15 11.19 -18.79 19.47
N ALA A 16 11.13 -20.12 19.56
CA ALA A 16 10.97 -21.00 18.40
C ALA A 16 9.52 -21.19 17.91
N LEU A 17 8.53 -20.55 18.54
CA LEU A 17 7.11 -20.60 18.09
C LEU A 17 6.65 -19.32 17.36
N GLY A 18 7.48 -18.27 17.28
CA GLY A 18 7.12 -17.01 16.63
C GLY A 18 7.43 -16.92 15.13
N GLY A 19 7.99 -17.97 14.54
CA GLY A 19 8.66 -17.93 13.24
C GLY A 19 7.87 -18.38 12.01
N MET A 20 6.54 -18.51 12.10
CA MET A 20 5.69 -18.76 10.90
C MET A 20 4.99 -17.46 10.45
N VAL A 21 5.76 -16.37 10.36
CA VAL A 21 5.30 -15.14 9.71
C VAL A 21 5.01 -15.47 8.25
N GLY A 22 3.75 -15.25 7.85
CA GLY A 22 3.15 -15.79 6.65
C GLY A 22 3.95 -15.50 5.37
N THR A 23 4.01 -16.51 4.51
CA THR A 23 4.40 -16.33 3.11
C THR A 23 3.32 -15.48 2.44
N ALA A 24 3.55 -14.17 2.37
CA ALA A 24 2.73 -13.29 1.54
C ALA A 24 2.95 -13.71 0.08
N THR A 25 1.97 -14.41 -0.48
CA THR A 25 1.87 -14.61 -1.92
C THR A 25 1.73 -13.24 -2.56
N ALA A 26 2.78 -12.78 -3.24
CA ALA A 26 2.71 -11.58 -4.05
C ALA A 26 1.72 -11.85 -5.18
N GLU A 27 0.52 -11.29 -5.05
CA GLU A 27 -0.46 -11.29 -6.12
C GLU A 27 0.16 -10.55 -7.32
N THR A 28 0.27 -11.25 -8.45
CA THR A 28 0.76 -10.60 -9.68
C THR A 28 -0.33 -9.66 -10.12
N ALA A 29 -0.17 -8.36 -9.84
CA ALA A 29 -1.12 -7.36 -10.28
C ALA A 29 -1.29 -7.44 -11.79
N GLU A 30 -2.54 -7.59 -12.25
CA GLU A 30 -2.86 -7.56 -13.66
C GLU A 30 -2.40 -6.24 -14.29
N LYS A 31 -1.99 -6.27 -15.56
CA LYS A 31 -1.59 -5.05 -16.28
C LYS A 31 -2.81 -4.11 -16.37
N PRO A 32 -2.72 -2.86 -15.90
CA PRO A 32 -3.85 -1.94 -15.97
C PRO A 32 -4.14 -1.57 -17.43
N ASN A 33 -5.42 -1.36 -17.74
CA ASN A 33 -5.84 -0.73 -18.99
C ASN A 33 -5.67 0.79 -18.88
N VAL A 34 -5.27 1.45 -19.96
CA VAL A 34 -5.08 2.91 -20.01
C VAL A 34 -6.13 3.54 -20.93
N LEU A 35 -6.93 4.48 -20.40
CA LEU A 35 -7.84 5.33 -21.16
C LEU A 35 -7.45 6.79 -20.95
N LEU A 36 -7.05 7.47 -22.02
CA LEU A 36 -6.74 8.89 -22.01
C LEU A 36 -7.93 9.68 -22.56
N ILE A 37 -8.47 10.59 -21.77
CA ILE A 37 -9.54 11.52 -22.17
C ILE A 37 -8.93 12.91 -22.26
N LEU A 38 -8.91 13.48 -23.46
CA LEU A 38 -8.46 14.84 -23.73
C LEU A 38 -9.67 15.71 -24.04
N VAL A 39 -9.74 16.88 -23.43
CA VAL A 39 -10.76 17.88 -23.73
C VAL A 39 -10.07 19.19 -24.06
N ASP A 40 -10.45 19.80 -25.17
CA ASP A 40 -9.87 21.06 -25.62
C ASP A 40 -10.39 22.25 -24.83
N ASN A 41 -9.50 23.19 -24.51
CA ASN A 41 -9.81 24.48 -23.88
C ASN A 41 -10.64 24.44 -22.58
N VAL A 42 -10.65 23.33 -21.85
CA VAL A 42 -11.27 23.26 -20.52
C VAL A 42 -10.37 23.92 -19.49
N GLY A 43 -10.85 25.00 -18.91
CA GLY A 43 -10.23 25.70 -17.81
C GLY A 43 -10.52 25.06 -16.45
N TYR A 44 -9.71 25.41 -15.46
CA TYR A 44 -9.87 24.95 -14.08
C TYR A 44 -11.25 25.31 -13.49
N GLY A 45 -11.85 26.43 -13.90
CA GLY A 45 -13.15 26.87 -13.42
C GLY A 45 -14.34 26.18 -14.08
N ASP A 46 -14.15 25.34 -15.09
CA ASP A 46 -15.25 24.84 -15.91
C ASP A 46 -15.86 23.52 -15.38
N VAL A 47 -15.15 22.82 -14.49
CA VAL A 47 -15.60 21.53 -13.93
C VAL A 47 -16.29 21.77 -12.58
N GLY A 48 -17.47 21.19 -12.40
CA GLY A 48 -18.28 21.38 -11.19
C GLY A 48 -17.57 20.96 -9.90
N CYS A 49 -16.69 19.96 -9.96
CA CYS A 49 -15.90 19.51 -8.80
C CYS A 49 -14.90 20.57 -8.29
N TYR A 50 -14.58 21.58 -9.10
CA TYR A 50 -13.75 22.72 -8.71
C TYR A 50 -14.56 23.92 -8.18
N GLY A 51 -15.86 23.73 -7.92
CA GLY A 51 -16.72 24.73 -7.29
C GLY A 51 -17.49 25.61 -8.27
N ASN A 52 -17.52 25.26 -9.56
CA ASN A 52 -18.45 25.86 -10.52
C ASN A 52 -19.89 25.50 -10.13
N LYS A 53 -20.69 26.51 -9.76
CA LYS A 53 -22.08 26.30 -9.29
C LYS A 53 -23.08 26.16 -10.43
N ASP A 54 -22.70 26.59 -11.63
CA ASP A 54 -23.57 26.64 -12.80
C ASP A 54 -23.37 25.42 -13.71
N VAL A 55 -22.14 24.92 -13.82
CA VAL A 55 -21.78 23.76 -14.64
C VAL A 55 -21.79 22.48 -13.82
N LYS A 56 -22.60 21.50 -14.23
CA LYS A 56 -22.71 20.18 -13.58
C LYS A 56 -21.90 19.13 -14.37
N THR A 57 -20.86 18.56 -13.75
CA THR A 57 -20.04 17.47 -14.30
C THR A 57 -20.08 16.25 -13.35
N PRO A 58 -21.13 15.42 -13.41
CA PRO A 58 -21.39 14.37 -12.39
C PRO A 58 -20.73 13.01 -12.66
N ASN A 59 -20.07 12.84 -13.82
CA ASN A 59 -19.41 11.59 -14.21
C ASN A 59 -17.93 11.60 -13.82
#